data_AF-A0A3D2JEP4-F1
#
_entry.id   AF-A0A3D2JEP4-F1
#
_cell.length_a   1.000
_cell.length_b   1.000
_cell.length_c   1.000
_cell.angle_alpha   90.00
_cell.angle_beta   90.00
_cell.angle_gamma   90.00
#
_symmetry.space_group_name_H-M   'P 1'
#
loop_
_entity.id
_entity.type
_entity.pdbx_description
1 polymer ?
#
loop_
_entity_poly.entity_id
_entity_poly.type
_entity_poly.pdbx_seq_one_letter_code
_entity_poly.pdbx_strand_id
1 'polypeptide(L)'
;MVSIVVDPALVMLPPDDASREDVEAWFERLEIWLNEALTAPFMWLHYVQATDLLEANGHFPAFPQLKRLKEAYSLNVNIIQLARRINEFFRDETLDLKGHLEQLDFIIEAQDGSIIVKPEQFITRLPVYIHEDFYPMLADCCVCKHMDYAFGQGLYIATLAIDGNTKEIVISVVVVEAEPNFVRPLDNRIEQRFPLLITPDDLQPLINVIEMWAKGEQGIMYAISQQYKKDWSGVVATPLTFRLGSRFMASVNSRGLDNSEIVLSNIVRAAASVIAGTAKDVPRYKLHHLRRNETADSPQRTRESDNAKAWRLMVQQQGAGWRLHYWQIPTPDGSIIEFANVCKESESEIF
;
A
#
# COMPACT_ATOMS: atom_id res chain seq x y z
N MET A 1 4.06 5.32 -12.05
CA MET A 1 3.55 4.13 -11.34
C MET A 1 4.53 3.82 -10.22
N VAL A 2 4.04 3.64 -9.00
CA VAL A 2 4.87 3.31 -7.84
C VAL A 2 5.11 1.80 -7.81
N SER A 3 6.38 1.42 -7.75
CA SER A 3 6.86 0.05 -7.60
C SER A 3 7.58 -0.09 -6.26
N ILE A 4 7.26 -1.14 -5.51
CA ILE A 4 7.79 -1.37 -4.17
C ILE A 4 8.43 -2.75 -4.14
N VAL A 5 9.73 -2.80 -3.88
CA VAL A 5 10.46 -4.03 -3.67
C VAL A 5 10.50 -4.35 -2.18
N VAL A 6 10.11 -5.56 -1.82
CA VAL A 6 10.18 -6.05 -0.45
C VAL A 6 11.58 -6.59 -0.17
N ASP A 7 12.29 -5.95 0.74
CA ASP A 7 13.59 -6.39 1.22
C ASP A 7 13.46 -7.75 1.95
N PRO A 8 14.28 -8.77 1.61
CA PRO A 8 14.30 -10.06 2.30
C PRO A 8 14.44 -9.95 3.83
N ALA A 9 15.07 -8.88 4.34
CA ALA A 9 15.18 -8.63 5.78
C ALA A 9 13.81 -8.54 6.49
N LEU A 10 12.74 -8.12 5.80
CA LEU A 10 11.38 -8.06 6.37
C LEU A 10 10.80 -9.43 6.67
N VAL A 11 11.24 -10.46 5.95
CA VAL A 11 10.75 -11.84 6.10
C VAL A 11 11.80 -12.78 6.63
N MET A 12 12.95 -12.30 7.07
CA MET A 12 13.90 -13.15 7.77
C MET A 12 13.39 -13.42 9.18
N LEU A 13 13.46 -14.67 9.63
CA LEU A 13 13.16 -15.03 11.01
C LEU A 13 14.07 -14.26 11.99
N PRO A 14 13.55 -13.88 13.17
CA PRO A 14 14.39 -13.34 14.23
C PRO A 14 15.45 -14.38 14.64
N PRO A 15 16.61 -13.94 15.16
CA PRO A 15 17.64 -14.85 15.61
C PRO A 15 17.14 -15.72 16.78
N ASP A 16 17.72 -16.90 16.97
CA ASP A 16 17.26 -17.86 17.99
C ASP A 16 17.40 -17.33 19.44
N ASP A 17 18.20 -16.28 19.66
CA ASP A 17 18.39 -15.60 20.95
C ASP A 17 17.49 -14.35 21.12
N ALA A 18 16.58 -14.08 20.18
CA ALA A 18 15.66 -12.95 20.26
C ALA A 18 14.80 -13.00 21.53
N SER A 19 14.52 -11.84 22.10
CA SER A 19 13.58 -11.73 23.22
C SER A 19 12.15 -12.03 22.76
N ARG A 20 11.25 -12.30 23.70
CA ARG A 20 9.83 -12.48 23.39
C ARG A 20 9.26 -11.23 22.71
N GLU A 21 9.63 -10.07 23.24
CA GLU A 21 9.19 -8.76 22.77
C GLU A 21 9.63 -8.52 21.32
N ASP A 22 10.85 -8.91 20.97
CA ASP A 22 11.37 -8.79 19.60
C ASP A 22 10.61 -9.68 18.61
N VAL A 23 10.27 -10.91 19.03
CA VAL A 23 9.51 -11.84 18.20
C VAL A 23 8.06 -11.36 18.02
N GLU A 24 7.42 -10.85 19.07
CA GLU A 24 6.09 -10.23 19.00
C GLU A 24 6.08 -9.03 18.03
N ALA A 25 7.04 -8.12 18.17
CA ALA A 25 7.18 -6.95 17.29
C ALA A 25 7.52 -7.35 15.83
N TRP A 26 8.24 -8.44 15.63
CA TRP A 26 8.47 -9.00 14.30
C TRP A 26 7.18 -9.55 13.66
N PHE A 27 6.39 -10.32 14.41
CA PHE A 27 5.10 -10.85 13.93
C PHE A 27 4.13 -9.72 13.53
N GLU A 28 4.00 -8.69 14.38
CA GLU A 28 3.15 -7.53 14.12
C GLU A 28 3.59 -6.81 12.83
N ARG A 29 4.88 -6.51 12.70
CA ARG A 29 5.41 -5.85 11.50
C ARG A 29 5.22 -6.69 10.24
N LEU A 30 5.48 -7.99 10.31
CA LEU A 30 5.31 -8.89 9.17
C LEU A 30 3.85 -8.94 8.72
N GLU A 31 2.91 -9.07 9.65
CA GLU A 31 1.48 -9.08 9.35
C GLU A 31 1.02 -7.76 8.71
N ILE A 32 1.49 -6.63 9.25
CA ILE A 32 1.18 -5.30 8.75
C ILE A 32 1.72 -5.11 7.32
N TRP A 33 2.99 -5.43 7.07
CA TRP A 33 3.58 -5.30 5.72
C TRP A 33 2.93 -6.23 4.71
N LEU A 34 2.67 -7.49 5.07
CA LEU A 34 1.91 -8.41 4.21
C LEU A 34 0.51 -7.89 3.92
N ASN A 35 -0.11 -7.18 4.86
CA ASN A 35 -1.39 -6.55 4.63
C ASN A 35 -1.33 -5.45 3.58
N GLU A 36 -0.36 -4.57 3.67
CA GLU A 36 -0.17 -3.55 2.65
C GLU A 36 0.23 -4.18 1.30
N ALA A 37 1.11 -5.18 1.28
CA ALA A 37 1.54 -5.86 0.06
C ALA A 37 0.39 -6.54 -0.71
N LEU A 38 -0.55 -7.16 0.02
CA LEU A 38 -1.68 -7.88 -0.58
C LEU A 38 -2.90 -6.99 -0.88
N THR A 39 -2.99 -5.79 -0.30
CA THR A 39 -4.19 -4.95 -0.41
C THR A 39 -3.96 -3.58 -1.03
N ALA A 40 -2.74 -3.04 -0.94
CA ALA A 40 -2.42 -1.77 -1.55
C ALA A 40 -2.28 -1.92 -3.06
N PRO A 41 -2.88 -1.02 -3.86
CA PRO A 41 -2.91 -1.11 -5.33
C PRO A 41 -1.59 -0.62 -5.97
N PHE A 42 -0.46 -0.84 -5.30
CA PHE A 42 0.88 -0.60 -5.82
C PHE A 42 1.42 -1.85 -6.50
N MET A 43 2.48 -1.69 -7.30
CA MET A 43 3.20 -2.85 -7.83
C MET A 43 4.19 -3.33 -6.76
N TRP A 44 3.81 -4.38 -6.03
CA TRP A 44 4.68 -5.01 -5.06
C TRP A 44 5.47 -6.13 -5.71
N LEU A 45 6.78 -6.17 -5.46
CA LEU A 45 7.69 -7.16 -6.00
C LEU A 45 8.53 -7.75 -4.87
N HIS A 46 8.95 -8.99 -5.02
CA HIS A 46 9.91 -9.65 -4.15
C HIS A 46 10.94 -10.38 -5.00
N TYR A 47 12.07 -10.77 -4.40
CA TYR A 47 13.08 -11.55 -5.12
C TYR A 47 12.94 -13.03 -4.76
N VAL A 48 12.39 -13.83 -5.69
CA VAL A 48 12.09 -15.26 -5.46
C VAL A 48 13.33 -16.02 -5.00
N GLN A 49 14.47 -15.81 -5.65
CA GLN A 49 15.72 -16.49 -5.30
C GLN A 49 16.15 -16.20 -3.85
N ALA A 50 15.98 -14.97 -3.35
CA ALA A 50 16.27 -14.67 -1.95
C ALA A 50 15.30 -15.38 -0.99
N THR A 51 14.03 -15.51 -1.36
CA THR A 51 13.04 -16.30 -0.62
C THR A 51 13.46 -17.76 -0.54
N ASP A 52 13.84 -18.37 -1.66
CA ASP A 52 14.26 -19.76 -1.73
C ASP A 52 15.56 -20.01 -0.95
N LEU A 53 16.51 -19.10 -1.02
CA LEU A 53 17.74 -19.14 -0.22
C LEU A 53 17.46 -19.01 1.29
N LEU A 54 16.55 -18.13 1.70
CA LEU A 54 16.12 -18.03 3.09
C LEU A 54 15.46 -19.32 3.56
N GLU A 55 14.63 -19.95 2.73
CA GLU A 55 13.95 -21.20 3.07
C GLU A 55 14.91 -22.37 3.17
N ALA A 56 15.78 -22.55 2.18
CA ALA A 56 16.78 -23.62 2.15
C ALA A 56 17.70 -23.60 3.37
N ASN A 57 17.91 -22.42 3.96
CA ASN A 57 18.73 -22.21 5.16
C ASN A 57 17.90 -22.09 6.45
N GLY A 58 16.59 -22.31 6.41
CA GLY A 58 15.73 -22.32 7.59
C GLY A 58 15.45 -20.93 8.20
N HIS A 59 15.76 -19.85 7.48
CA HIS A 59 15.53 -18.46 7.90
C HIS A 59 14.22 -17.87 7.34
N PHE A 60 13.49 -18.59 6.48
CA PHE A 60 12.19 -18.16 5.99
C PHE A 60 11.04 -18.58 6.94
N PRO A 61 10.02 -17.73 7.15
CA PRO A 61 8.89 -17.96 8.05
C PRO A 61 7.84 -18.91 7.45
N ALA A 62 8.27 -20.10 7.05
CA ALA A 62 7.36 -21.17 6.70
C ALA A 62 6.60 -21.67 7.95
N PHE A 63 5.49 -22.38 7.72
CA PHE A 63 4.58 -22.80 8.78
C PHE A 63 5.27 -23.53 9.96
N PRO A 64 6.21 -24.47 9.76
CA PRO A 64 6.91 -25.13 10.87
C PRO A 64 7.70 -24.14 11.74
N GLN A 65 8.36 -23.16 11.14
CA GLN A 65 9.17 -22.14 11.83
C GLN A 65 8.27 -21.18 12.61
N LEU A 66 7.16 -20.73 12.01
CA LEU A 66 6.15 -19.92 12.70
C LEU A 66 5.54 -20.64 13.89
N LYS A 67 5.24 -21.95 13.74
CA LYS A 67 4.74 -22.79 14.83
C LYS A 67 5.75 -22.89 15.96
N ARG A 68 7.02 -23.13 15.64
CA ARG A 68 8.13 -23.18 16.61
C ARG A 68 8.20 -21.89 17.43
N LEU A 69 8.21 -20.72 16.77
CA LEU A 69 8.25 -19.42 17.46
C LEU A 69 7.00 -19.21 18.33
N LYS A 70 5.81 -19.50 17.80
CA LYS A 70 4.55 -19.36 18.55
C LYS A 70 4.56 -20.19 19.84
N GLU A 71 5.01 -21.44 19.76
CA GLU A 71 5.07 -22.36 20.91
C GLU A 71 6.15 -21.94 21.91
N ALA A 72 7.35 -21.60 21.42
CA ALA A 72 8.48 -21.20 22.27
C ALA A 72 8.16 -19.97 23.13
N TYR A 73 7.46 -18.98 22.57
CA TYR A 73 7.14 -17.72 23.24
C TYR A 73 5.69 -17.61 23.72
N SER A 74 4.88 -18.66 23.56
CA SER A 74 3.44 -18.70 23.94
C SER A 74 2.61 -17.54 23.35
N LEU A 75 2.79 -17.27 22.05
CA LEU A 75 2.19 -16.12 21.37
C LEU A 75 0.75 -16.37 20.92
N ASN A 76 -0.11 -15.35 21.04
CA ASN A 76 -1.49 -15.40 20.54
C ASN A 76 -1.59 -14.89 19.09
N VAL A 77 -0.96 -15.62 18.16
CA VAL A 77 -0.93 -15.26 16.73
C VAL A 77 -1.62 -16.35 15.88
N ASN A 78 -2.36 -15.94 14.85
CA ASN A 78 -2.97 -16.84 13.87
C ASN A 78 -1.96 -17.25 12.79
N ILE A 79 -1.02 -18.13 13.15
CA ILE A 79 0.06 -18.59 12.25
C ILE A 79 -0.43 -19.30 10.99
N ILE A 80 -1.64 -19.89 10.99
CA ILE A 80 -2.21 -20.54 9.80
C ILE A 80 -2.54 -19.49 8.75
N GLN A 81 -3.25 -18.42 9.16
CA GLN A 81 -3.58 -17.31 8.28
C GLN A 81 -2.33 -16.57 7.82
N LEU A 82 -1.38 -16.34 8.73
CA LEU A 82 -0.11 -15.68 8.40
C LEU A 82 0.71 -16.48 7.38
N ALA A 83 0.91 -17.78 7.60
CA ALA A 83 1.62 -18.66 6.67
C ALA A 83 0.96 -18.67 5.28
N ARG A 84 -0.38 -18.68 5.23
CA ARG A 84 -1.12 -18.60 3.96
C ARG A 84 -0.80 -17.30 3.21
N ARG A 85 -0.81 -16.16 3.90
CA ARG A 85 -0.52 -14.84 3.31
C ARG A 85 0.93 -14.70 2.87
N ILE A 86 1.87 -15.24 3.66
CA ILE A 86 3.29 -15.31 3.28
C ILE A 86 3.42 -16.08 1.96
N ASN A 87 2.81 -17.26 1.84
CA ASN A 87 2.87 -18.04 0.61
C ASN A 87 2.13 -17.36 -0.55
N GLU A 88 0.98 -16.74 -0.30
CA GLU A 88 0.22 -15.99 -1.30
C GLU A 88 1.05 -14.89 -1.96
N PHE A 89 1.92 -14.20 -1.19
CA PHE A 89 2.78 -13.15 -1.73
C PHE A 89 4.14 -13.68 -2.23
N PHE A 90 4.93 -14.34 -1.37
CA PHE A 90 6.32 -14.71 -1.65
C PHE A 90 6.49 -15.95 -2.54
N ARG A 91 5.40 -16.64 -2.91
CA ARG A 91 5.44 -17.71 -3.91
C ARG A 91 4.78 -17.33 -5.23
N ASP A 92 4.27 -16.12 -5.33
CA ASP A 92 3.74 -15.63 -6.60
C ASP A 92 4.90 -15.20 -7.50
N GLU A 93 5.21 -16.04 -8.49
CA GLU A 93 6.24 -15.77 -9.50
C GLU A 93 5.89 -14.57 -10.39
N THR A 94 4.60 -14.18 -10.46
CA THR A 94 4.21 -12.97 -11.21
C THR A 94 4.64 -11.68 -10.52
N LEU A 95 5.05 -11.78 -9.25
CA LEU A 95 5.59 -10.69 -8.43
C LEU A 95 7.12 -10.77 -8.32
N ASP A 96 7.79 -11.63 -9.09
CA ASP A 96 9.25 -11.74 -9.06
C ASP A 96 9.91 -10.51 -9.70
N LEU A 97 10.76 -9.86 -8.92
CA LEU A 97 11.53 -8.70 -9.33
C LEU A 97 12.48 -9.04 -10.49
N LYS A 98 13.13 -10.21 -10.45
CA LYS A 98 14.04 -10.63 -11.52
C LYS A 98 13.26 -10.86 -12.82
N GLY A 99 12.18 -11.63 -12.76
CA GLY A 99 11.27 -11.79 -13.90
C GLY A 99 10.73 -10.46 -14.45
N HIS A 100 10.47 -9.47 -13.59
CA HIS A 100 10.06 -8.13 -14.02
C HIS A 100 11.18 -7.36 -14.75
N LEU A 101 12.41 -7.43 -14.24
CA LEU A 101 13.58 -6.79 -14.86
C LEU A 101 13.92 -7.44 -16.21
N GLU A 102 13.82 -8.76 -16.32
CA GLU A 102 14.05 -9.50 -17.56
C GLU A 102 13.07 -9.09 -18.68
N GLN A 103 11.84 -8.69 -18.34
CA GLN A 103 10.84 -8.20 -19.29
C GLN A 103 11.16 -6.82 -19.89
N LEU A 104 12.12 -6.08 -19.31
CA LEU A 104 12.54 -4.78 -19.84
C LEU A 104 13.54 -4.93 -21.00
N ASP A 105 13.88 -6.16 -21.40
CA ASP A 105 14.76 -6.51 -22.52
C ASP A 105 16.12 -5.78 -22.46
N PHE A 106 16.70 -5.67 -21.26
CA PHE A 106 18.05 -5.13 -21.10
C PHE A 106 18.97 -6.12 -20.38
N ILE A 107 20.24 -6.12 -20.78
CA ILE A 107 21.30 -6.99 -20.25
C ILE A 107 22.41 -6.09 -19.74
N ILE A 108 22.93 -6.40 -18.56
CA ILE A 108 23.99 -5.62 -17.90
C ILE A 108 25.08 -6.55 -17.41
N GLU A 109 26.31 -6.15 -17.69
CA GLU A 109 27.49 -6.74 -17.05
C GLU A 109 28.13 -5.68 -16.15
N ALA A 110 28.13 -5.95 -14.84
CA ALA A 110 28.83 -5.12 -13.86
C ALA A 110 30.26 -5.62 -13.68
N GLN A 111 31.20 -4.70 -13.42
CA GLN A 111 32.56 -5.09 -13.06
C GLN A 111 32.54 -5.80 -11.69
N ASP A 112 33.25 -6.92 -11.58
CA ASP A 112 33.39 -7.68 -10.33
C ASP A 112 33.77 -6.78 -9.13
N GLY A 113 33.02 -6.91 -8.04
CA GLY A 113 33.24 -6.15 -6.80
C GLY A 113 32.99 -4.65 -6.92
N SER A 114 32.42 -4.16 -8.03
CA SER A 114 32.18 -2.73 -8.24
C SER A 114 30.86 -2.22 -7.66
N ILE A 115 29.95 -3.13 -7.31
CA ILE A 115 28.64 -2.84 -6.75
C ILE A 115 28.80 -2.46 -5.28
N ILE A 116 28.42 -1.22 -4.95
CA ILE A 116 28.52 -0.64 -3.62
C ILE A 116 27.13 -0.19 -3.20
N VAL A 117 26.69 -0.61 -2.02
CA VAL A 117 25.42 -0.18 -1.42
C VAL A 117 25.72 0.59 -0.13
N LYS A 118 25.15 1.80 -0.01
CA LYS A 118 25.29 2.65 1.18
C LYS A 118 23.92 3.01 1.76
N PRO A 119 23.74 2.98 3.09
CA PRO A 119 24.68 2.46 4.09
C PRO A 119 24.92 0.96 3.93
N GLU A 120 26.14 0.50 4.23
CA GLU A 120 26.56 -0.91 4.10
C GLU A 120 25.69 -1.84 4.96
N GLN A 121 25.20 -1.33 6.08
CA GLN A 121 24.26 -1.99 7.00
C GLN A 121 22.99 -2.51 6.31
N PHE A 122 22.57 -1.91 5.18
CA PHE A 122 21.46 -2.41 4.39
C PHE A 122 21.68 -3.86 3.92
N ILE A 123 22.91 -4.17 3.49
CA ILE A 123 23.28 -5.49 2.98
C ILE A 123 23.83 -6.39 4.09
N THR A 124 24.67 -5.88 4.98
CA THR A 124 25.35 -6.73 5.97
C THR A 124 24.42 -7.34 7.02
N ARG A 125 23.19 -6.85 7.13
CA ARG A 125 22.14 -7.50 7.95
C ARG A 125 21.55 -8.75 7.29
N LEU A 126 21.73 -8.91 5.98
CA LEU A 126 21.31 -10.11 5.25
C LEU A 126 22.39 -11.20 5.37
N PRO A 127 22.02 -12.48 5.42
CA PRO A 127 22.97 -13.58 5.37
C PRO A 127 23.84 -13.52 4.11
N VAL A 128 25.13 -13.85 4.26
CA VAL A 128 26.13 -13.75 3.18
C VAL A 128 25.74 -14.55 1.93
N TYR A 129 25.04 -15.68 2.09
CA TYR A 129 24.61 -16.50 0.97
C TYR A 129 23.54 -15.81 0.07
N ILE A 130 22.92 -14.71 0.53
CA ILE A 130 22.00 -13.91 -0.29
C ILE A 130 22.76 -12.88 -1.13
N HIS A 131 23.96 -12.48 -0.69
CA HIS A 131 24.68 -11.34 -1.26
C HIS A 131 25.02 -11.56 -2.74
N GLU A 132 25.50 -12.75 -3.09
CA GLU A 132 25.92 -13.13 -4.45
C GLU A 132 24.82 -12.85 -5.50
N ASP A 133 23.57 -13.19 -5.16
CA ASP A 133 22.42 -13.03 -6.03
C ASP A 133 21.75 -11.65 -5.91
N PHE A 134 21.83 -11.02 -4.73
CA PHE A 134 21.10 -9.78 -4.46
C PHE A 134 21.85 -8.53 -4.96
N TYR A 135 23.18 -8.52 -4.93
CA TYR A 135 23.97 -7.39 -5.45
C TYR A 135 23.72 -7.12 -6.94
N PRO A 136 23.78 -8.12 -7.86
CA PRO A 136 23.48 -7.90 -9.27
C PRO A 136 22.07 -7.34 -9.50
N MET A 137 21.07 -7.89 -8.80
CA MET A 137 19.69 -7.40 -8.91
C MET A 137 19.57 -5.91 -8.53
N LEU A 138 20.24 -5.49 -7.45
CA LEU A 138 20.27 -4.08 -7.04
C LEU A 138 20.99 -3.21 -8.07
N ALA A 139 22.04 -3.72 -8.73
CA ALA A 139 22.70 -3.04 -9.83
C ALA A 139 21.76 -2.87 -11.04
N ASP A 140 20.97 -3.88 -11.39
CA ASP A 140 19.97 -3.79 -12.46
C ASP A 140 18.92 -2.71 -12.15
N CYS A 141 18.45 -2.64 -10.90
CA CYS A 141 17.56 -1.56 -10.46
C CYS A 141 18.22 -0.17 -10.57
N CYS A 142 19.50 -0.06 -10.21
CA CYS A 142 20.30 1.15 -10.36
C CYS A 142 20.37 1.61 -11.83
N VAL A 143 20.62 0.68 -12.75
CA VAL A 143 20.71 1.01 -14.17
C VAL A 143 19.33 1.34 -14.75
N CYS A 144 18.29 0.58 -14.40
CA CYS A 144 16.91 0.89 -14.78
C CYS A 144 16.54 2.33 -14.46
N LYS A 145 16.87 2.78 -13.25
CA LYS A 145 16.61 4.16 -12.83
C LYS A 145 17.47 5.15 -13.59
N HIS A 146 18.76 4.85 -13.80
CA HIS A 146 19.65 5.71 -14.59
C HIS A 146 19.18 5.91 -16.04
N MET A 147 18.63 4.87 -16.66
CA MET A 147 18.09 4.90 -18.02
C MET A 147 16.68 5.49 -18.12
N ASP A 148 16.14 6.03 -17.01
CA ASP A 148 14.82 6.66 -16.95
C ASP A 148 13.65 5.70 -17.27
N TYR A 149 13.82 4.40 -17.01
CA TYR A 149 12.69 3.48 -17.07
C TYR A 149 11.67 3.83 -16.00
N ALA A 150 10.38 3.82 -16.38
CA ALA A 150 9.27 4.16 -15.48
C ALA A 150 9.27 3.32 -14.18
N PHE A 151 9.68 2.05 -14.27
CA PHE A 151 9.91 1.17 -13.13
C PHE A 151 10.95 1.74 -12.15
N GLY A 152 12.16 2.05 -12.64
CA GLY A 152 13.26 2.53 -11.80
C GLY A 152 13.00 3.90 -11.19
N GLN A 153 12.30 4.79 -11.90
CA GLN A 153 11.94 6.12 -11.38
C GLN A 153 10.94 6.03 -10.22
N GLY A 154 9.99 5.10 -10.30
CA GLY A 154 8.97 4.87 -9.28
C GLY A 154 9.35 3.85 -8.21
N LEU A 155 10.63 3.43 -8.14
CA LEU A 155 11.07 2.34 -7.27
C LEU A 155 11.34 2.80 -5.83
N TYR A 156 10.69 2.11 -4.90
CA TYR A 156 10.86 2.20 -3.45
C TYR A 156 11.24 0.83 -2.89
N ILE A 157 11.89 0.80 -1.73
CA ILE A 157 12.24 -0.44 -1.03
C ILE A 157 11.55 -0.48 0.33
N ALA A 158 10.62 -1.40 0.52
CA ALA A 158 10.03 -1.67 1.82
C ALA A 158 11.02 -2.49 2.65
N THR A 159 11.36 -2.02 3.85
CA THR A 159 12.43 -2.63 4.64
C THR A 159 12.34 -2.35 6.14
N LEU A 160 13.16 -3.04 6.94
CA LEU A 160 13.40 -2.71 8.34
C LEU A 160 14.27 -1.44 8.47
N ALA A 161 14.09 -0.70 9.56
CA ALA A 161 14.97 0.41 9.91
C ALA A 161 16.43 -0.07 9.97
N ILE A 162 17.32 0.63 9.26
CA ILE A 162 18.77 0.34 9.24
C ILE A 162 19.45 1.05 10.41
N ASP A 163 19.18 2.35 10.50
CA ASP A 163 19.43 3.20 11.65
C ASP A 163 18.23 4.17 11.80
N GLY A 164 18.24 5.01 12.85
CA GLY A 164 17.12 5.91 13.13
C GLY A 164 16.86 7.00 12.08
N ASN A 165 17.78 7.23 11.13
CA ASN A 165 17.74 8.40 10.24
C ASN A 165 17.81 8.05 8.75
N THR A 166 18.16 6.81 8.38
CA THR A 166 18.32 6.42 6.99
C THR A 166 16.95 6.29 6.32
N LYS A 167 16.72 7.16 5.32
CA LYS A 167 15.49 7.21 4.51
C LYS A 167 15.71 6.83 3.05
N GLU A 168 16.94 6.60 2.65
CA GLU A 168 17.31 6.16 1.30
C GLU A 168 18.58 5.32 1.35
N ILE A 169 18.74 4.43 0.37
CA ILE A 169 20.02 3.81 0.06
C ILE A 169 20.58 4.38 -1.24
N VAL A 170 21.91 4.35 -1.36
CA VAL A 170 22.64 4.69 -2.58
C VAL A 170 23.24 3.41 -3.12
N ILE A 171 22.95 3.10 -4.38
CA ILE A 171 23.56 1.99 -5.11
C ILE A 171 24.49 2.57 -6.16
N SER A 172 25.76 2.16 -6.16
CA SER A 172 26.73 2.51 -7.19
C SER A 172 27.30 1.27 -7.84
N VAL A 173 27.44 1.28 -9.16
CA VAL A 173 27.99 0.15 -9.93
C VAL A 173 28.82 0.67 -11.10
N VAL A 174 29.89 -0.05 -11.46
CA VAL A 174 30.63 0.20 -12.70
C VAL A 174 30.11 -0.76 -13.76
N VAL A 175 29.52 -0.21 -14.82
CA VAL A 175 28.90 -0.99 -15.90
C VAL A 175 29.93 -1.24 -16.99
N VAL A 176 30.31 -2.50 -17.21
CA VAL A 176 31.22 -2.93 -18.27
C VAL A 176 30.47 -2.92 -19.59
N GLU A 177 29.41 -3.70 -19.67
CA GLU A 177 28.58 -3.87 -20.86
C GLU A 177 27.11 -3.62 -20.54
N ALA A 178 26.38 -3.08 -21.51
CA ALA A 178 24.94 -2.90 -21.43
C ALA A 178 24.30 -2.97 -22.81
N GLU A 179 23.19 -3.70 -22.91
CA GLU A 179 22.33 -3.75 -24.09
C GLU A 179 20.89 -3.43 -23.65
N PRO A 180 20.22 -2.40 -24.22
CA PRO A 180 20.77 -1.43 -25.15
C PRO A 180 21.83 -0.54 -24.47
N ASN A 181 22.83 -0.13 -25.25
CA ASN A 181 23.85 0.78 -24.75
C ASN A 181 23.23 2.15 -24.39
N PHE A 182 23.68 2.75 -23.30
CA PHE A 182 23.20 4.05 -22.81
C PHE A 182 24.35 4.98 -22.44
N VAL A 183 24.04 6.26 -22.28
CA VAL A 183 25.02 7.31 -21.95
C VAL A 183 25.51 7.10 -20.52
N ARG A 184 26.83 6.96 -20.35
CA ARG A 184 27.49 6.74 -19.06
C ARG A 184 28.58 7.80 -18.81
N PRO A 185 28.94 8.09 -17.54
CA PRO A 185 30.13 8.85 -17.21
C PRO A 185 31.41 8.18 -17.73
N LEU A 186 32.52 8.93 -17.81
CA LEU A 186 33.80 8.44 -18.35
C LEU A 186 34.39 7.25 -17.58
N ASP A 187 34.11 7.13 -16.28
CA ASP A 187 34.54 6.01 -15.45
C ASP A 187 33.53 4.85 -15.44
N ASN A 188 32.49 4.93 -16.28
CA ASN A 188 31.36 4.00 -16.36
C ASN A 188 30.64 3.75 -15.03
N ARG A 189 30.87 4.59 -14.02
CA ARG A 189 30.22 4.47 -12.72
C ARG A 189 28.88 5.19 -12.75
N ILE A 190 27.83 4.47 -12.42
CA ILE A 190 26.53 5.06 -12.14
C ILE A 190 26.27 5.02 -10.64
N GLU A 191 25.46 5.96 -10.17
CA GLU A 191 25.02 6.04 -8.79
C GLU A 191 23.56 6.48 -8.77
N GLN A 192 22.71 5.77 -8.03
CA GLN A 192 21.29 6.08 -7.89
C GLN A 192 20.84 5.95 -6.44
N ARG A 193 19.80 6.73 -6.10
CA ARG A 193 19.19 6.77 -4.77
C ARG A 193 17.83 6.08 -4.78
N PHE A 194 17.58 5.25 -3.78
CA PHE A 194 16.33 4.51 -3.63
C PHE A 194 15.71 4.84 -2.27
N PRO A 195 14.53 5.49 -2.25
CA PRO A 195 13.85 5.79 -1.00
C PRO A 195 13.42 4.50 -0.30
N LEU A 196 13.52 4.50 1.03
CA LEU A 196 13.12 3.39 1.89
C LEU A 196 11.74 3.66 2.50
N LEU A 197 10.93 2.60 2.57
CA LEU A 197 9.68 2.56 3.32
C LEU A 197 9.93 1.69 4.56
N ILE A 198 10.06 2.34 5.71
CA ILE A 198 10.42 1.71 6.98
C ILE A 198 9.17 1.28 7.74
N THR A 199 8.09 2.04 7.61
CA THR A 199 6.78 1.69 8.12
C THR A 199 5.72 1.84 7.02
N PRO A 200 4.56 1.19 7.15
CA PRO A 200 3.41 1.42 6.26
C PRO A 200 2.99 2.87 6.11
N ASP A 201 3.21 3.70 7.14
CA ASP A 201 2.86 5.12 7.08
C ASP A 201 3.70 5.86 6.03
N ASP A 202 4.89 5.36 5.70
CA ASP A 202 5.71 5.89 4.61
C ASP A 202 5.06 5.68 3.22
N LEU A 203 4.01 4.86 3.10
CA LEU A 203 3.21 4.74 1.87
C LEU A 203 2.31 5.96 1.63
N GLN A 204 1.94 6.68 2.69
CA GLN A 204 0.95 7.74 2.61
C GLN A 204 1.32 8.86 1.62
N PRO A 205 2.57 9.36 1.57
CA PRO A 205 2.99 10.35 0.57
C PRO A 205 2.93 9.83 -0.87
N LEU A 206 2.88 8.50 -1.07
CA LEU A 206 2.84 7.87 -2.39
C LEU A 206 1.41 7.75 -2.95
N ILE A 207 0.40 8.05 -2.12
CA ILE A 207 -1.00 7.93 -2.51
C ILE A 207 -1.39 9.13 -3.38
N ASN A 208 -1.38 8.91 -4.69
CA ASN A 208 -2.00 9.81 -5.64
C ASN A 208 -3.46 9.39 -5.88
N VAL A 209 -4.43 10.22 -5.49
CA VAL A 209 -5.84 9.85 -5.57
C VAL A 209 -6.33 9.59 -7.01
N ILE A 210 -5.76 10.25 -8.01
CA ILE A 210 -6.09 9.99 -9.42
C ILE A 210 -5.58 8.61 -9.83
N GLU A 211 -4.34 8.27 -9.48
CA GLU A 211 -3.81 6.92 -9.75
C GLU A 211 -4.63 5.84 -9.03
N MET A 212 -4.97 6.07 -7.76
CA MET A 212 -5.84 5.16 -6.99
C MET A 212 -7.21 5.01 -7.66
N TRP A 213 -7.77 6.09 -8.22
CA TRP A 213 -9.03 6.04 -8.96
C TRP A 213 -8.93 5.20 -10.23
N ALA A 214 -7.83 5.31 -10.97
CA ALA A 214 -7.55 4.50 -12.15
C ALA A 214 -7.41 3.00 -11.83
N LYS A 215 -7.07 2.64 -10.57
CA LYS A 215 -7.04 1.26 -10.06
C LYS A 215 -8.42 0.72 -9.66
N GLY A 216 -9.49 1.49 -9.86
CA GLY A 216 -10.87 1.05 -9.65
C GLY A 216 -11.30 1.04 -8.18
N GLU A 217 -12.25 0.15 -7.85
CA GLU A 217 -12.85 0.07 -6.52
C GLU A 217 -11.82 -0.17 -5.42
N GLN A 218 -10.90 -1.13 -5.62
CA GLN A 218 -9.86 -1.45 -4.65
C GLN A 218 -8.97 -0.23 -4.34
N GLY A 219 -8.57 0.52 -5.37
CA GLY A 219 -7.73 1.70 -5.16
C GLY A 219 -8.43 2.80 -4.38
N ILE A 220 -9.72 3.01 -4.63
CA ILE A 220 -10.49 4.00 -3.87
C ILE A 220 -10.80 3.56 -2.44
N MET A 221 -11.10 2.28 -2.23
CA MET A 221 -11.22 1.74 -0.86
C MET A 221 -9.89 1.88 -0.09
N TYR A 222 -8.76 1.64 -0.75
CA TYR A 222 -7.44 1.85 -0.17
C TYR A 222 -7.22 3.32 0.19
N ALA A 223 -7.47 4.25 -0.74
CA ALA A 223 -7.33 5.69 -0.50
C ALA A 223 -8.19 6.19 0.67
N ILE A 224 -9.44 5.72 0.79
CA ILE A 224 -10.33 6.04 1.91
C ILE A 224 -9.75 5.53 3.24
N SER A 225 -9.28 4.28 3.26
CA SER A 225 -8.70 3.66 4.45
C SER A 225 -7.44 4.39 4.92
N GLN A 226 -6.56 4.76 3.99
CA GLN A 226 -5.33 5.48 4.30
C GLN A 226 -5.59 6.93 4.74
N GLN A 227 -6.56 7.59 4.12
CA GLN A 227 -7.01 8.91 4.57
C GLN A 227 -7.65 8.84 5.97
N TYR A 228 -8.36 7.75 6.31
CA TYR A 228 -8.81 7.49 7.67
C TYR A 228 -7.66 7.36 8.66
N LYS A 229 -6.67 6.50 8.34
CA LYS A 229 -5.48 6.30 9.17
C LYS A 229 -4.77 7.63 9.46
N LYS A 230 -4.62 8.47 8.43
CA LYS A 230 -3.98 9.78 8.53
C LYS A 230 -4.65 10.73 9.52
N ASP A 231 -5.94 10.93 9.34
CA ASP A 231 -6.65 12.06 9.94
C ASP A 231 -7.39 11.64 11.24
N TRP A 232 -7.68 10.35 11.44
CA TRP A 232 -8.57 9.89 12.51
C TRP A 232 -8.09 8.71 13.37
N SER A 233 -7.06 7.94 12.98
CA SER A 233 -6.62 6.76 13.78
C SER A 233 -6.21 7.11 15.22
N GLY A 234 -5.67 8.32 15.44
CA GLY A 234 -5.31 8.81 16.78
C GLY A 234 -6.49 9.23 17.67
N VAL A 235 -7.71 9.33 17.12
CA VAL A 235 -8.92 9.77 17.84
C VAL A 235 -10.00 8.70 17.86
N VAL A 236 -10.13 7.95 16.76
CA VAL A 236 -11.09 6.86 16.58
C VAL A 236 -10.29 5.60 16.33
N ALA A 237 -10.32 4.66 17.27
CA ALA A 237 -9.50 3.44 17.20
C ALA A 237 -9.90 2.51 16.05
N THR A 238 -11.20 2.38 15.77
CA THR A 238 -11.72 1.44 14.77
C THR A 238 -12.70 2.16 13.84
N PRO A 239 -12.47 2.14 12.50
CA PRO A 239 -13.41 2.70 11.55
C PRO A 239 -14.62 1.77 11.39
N LEU A 240 -15.75 2.33 10.94
CA LEU A 240 -16.87 1.55 10.45
C LEU A 240 -16.45 0.78 9.19
N THR A 241 -16.87 -0.48 9.09
CA THR A 241 -16.75 -1.26 7.86
C THR A 241 -17.48 -0.55 6.72
N PHE A 242 -16.90 -0.57 5.52
CA PHE A 242 -17.49 0.08 4.37
C PHE A 242 -17.30 -0.68 3.07
N ARG A 243 -18.12 -0.33 2.06
CA ARG A 243 -18.01 -0.79 0.68
C ARG A 243 -18.42 0.32 -0.30
N LEU A 244 -18.06 0.17 -1.57
CA LEU A 244 -18.57 1.03 -2.62
C LEU A 244 -19.85 0.43 -3.22
N GLY A 245 -20.87 1.26 -3.43
CA GLY A 245 -22.05 0.88 -4.19
C GLY A 245 -21.72 0.73 -5.67
N SER A 246 -22.48 -0.11 -6.39
CA SER A 246 -22.23 -0.44 -7.80
C SER A 246 -22.25 0.76 -8.75
N ARG A 247 -22.86 1.88 -8.35
CA ARG A 247 -22.93 3.13 -9.12
C ARG A 247 -21.95 4.20 -8.64
N PHE A 248 -21.18 3.96 -7.59
CA PHE A 248 -20.34 4.97 -6.97
C PHE A 248 -19.31 5.53 -7.95
N MET A 249 -18.44 4.66 -8.48
CA MET A 249 -17.40 5.05 -9.43
C MET A 249 -18.01 5.67 -10.70
N ALA A 250 -19.05 5.03 -11.25
CA ALA A 250 -19.74 5.51 -12.45
C ALA A 250 -20.32 6.92 -12.27
N SER A 251 -20.83 7.24 -11.07
CA SER A 251 -21.41 8.56 -10.79
C SER A 251 -20.38 9.69 -10.80
N VAL A 252 -19.14 9.41 -10.41
CA VAL A 252 -18.01 10.37 -10.45
C VAL A 252 -17.50 10.52 -11.88
N ASN A 253 -17.29 9.40 -12.58
CA ASN A 253 -16.78 9.37 -13.96
C ASN A 253 -17.75 10.05 -14.94
N SER A 254 -19.06 9.77 -14.83
CA SER A 254 -20.07 10.37 -15.73
C SER A 254 -20.19 11.89 -15.60
N ARG A 255 -19.58 12.46 -14.55
CA ARG A 255 -19.56 13.89 -14.26
C ARG A 255 -18.19 14.53 -14.51
N GLY A 256 -17.22 13.75 -15.03
CA GLY A 256 -15.86 14.20 -15.32
C GLY A 256 -15.06 14.60 -14.09
N LEU A 257 -15.41 14.06 -12.92
CA LEU A 257 -14.76 14.39 -11.64
C LEU A 257 -13.52 13.54 -11.37
N ASP A 258 -13.38 12.44 -12.10
CA ASP A 258 -12.28 11.46 -12.07
C ASP A 258 -10.92 12.04 -12.48
N ASN A 259 -10.91 13.18 -13.17
CA ASN A 259 -9.69 13.88 -13.57
C ASN A 259 -9.35 15.07 -12.64
N SER A 260 -10.16 15.33 -11.61
CA SER A 260 -9.96 16.45 -10.69
C SER A 260 -9.40 15.98 -9.35
N GLU A 261 -8.09 16.10 -9.18
CA GLU A 261 -7.38 15.72 -7.94
C GLU A 261 -8.02 16.35 -6.70
N ILE A 262 -8.38 17.63 -6.80
CA ILE A 262 -8.99 18.38 -5.70
C ILE A 262 -10.35 17.79 -5.31
N VAL A 263 -11.20 17.48 -6.30
CA VAL A 263 -12.54 16.92 -6.03
C VAL A 263 -12.42 15.50 -5.50
N LEU A 264 -11.59 14.65 -6.12
CA LEU A 264 -11.36 13.28 -5.65
C LEU A 264 -10.80 13.25 -4.22
N SER A 265 -9.82 14.11 -3.91
CA SER A 265 -9.29 14.24 -2.55
C SER A 265 -10.36 14.63 -1.54
N ASN A 266 -11.27 15.55 -1.92
CA ASN A 266 -12.40 15.92 -1.07
C ASN A 266 -13.39 14.77 -0.89
N ILE A 267 -13.67 13.98 -1.93
CA ILE A 267 -14.52 12.78 -1.85
C ILE A 267 -13.91 11.77 -0.88
N VAL A 268 -12.63 11.44 -1.06
CA VAL A 268 -11.91 10.48 -0.21
C VAL A 268 -11.88 10.95 1.24
N ARG A 269 -11.59 12.23 1.49
CA ARG A 269 -11.59 12.79 2.85
C ARG A 269 -12.98 12.89 3.48
N ALA A 270 -14.03 13.11 2.68
CA ALA A 270 -15.40 13.06 3.16
C ALA A 270 -15.77 11.63 3.54
N ALA A 271 -15.49 10.65 2.67
CA ALA A 271 -15.71 9.23 2.93
C ALA A 271 -14.95 8.73 4.18
N ALA A 272 -13.68 9.11 4.34
CA ALA A 272 -12.89 8.78 5.52
C ALA A 272 -13.51 9.31 6.82
N SER A 273 -14.06 10.53 6.82
CA SER A 273 -14.77 11.07 7.99
C SER A 273 -16.10 10.36 8.29
N VAL A 274 -16.77 9.83 7.26
CA VAL A 274 -18.00 9.05 7.42
C VAL A 274 -17.69 7.73 8.10
N ILE A 275 -16.65 7.01 7.65
CA ILE A 275 -16.26 5.74 8.30
C ILE A 275 -15.65 5.97 9.69
N ALA A 276 -15.07 7.15 9.96
CA ALA A 276 -14.68 7.54 11.30
C ALA A 276 -15.87 7.86 12.22
N GLY A 277 -17.09 8.00 11.69
CA GLY A 277 -18.26 8.41 12.47
C GLY A 277 -18.26 9.88 12.92
N THR A 278 -17.34 10.70 12.39
CA THR A 278 -17.11 12.09 12.83
C THR A 278 -17.53 13.13 11.80
N ALA A 279 -18.13 12.72 10.67
CA ALA A 279 -18.52 13.63 9.58
C ALA A 279 -19.39 14.82 10.04
N LYS A 280 -20.21 14.65 11.08
CA LYS A 280 -21.04 15.71 11.67
C LYS A 280 -20.24 16.76 12.46
N ASP A 281 -19.05 16.39 12.93
CA ASP A 281 -18.20 17.19 13.81
C ASP A 281 -17.13 17.98 13.02
N VAL A 282 -16.98 17.68 11.72
CA VAL A 282 -16.05 18.37 10.82
C VAL A 282 -16.69 19.70 10.37
N PRO A 283 -16.14 20.88 10.74
CA PRO A 283 -16.83 22.18 10.57
C PRO A 283 -17.25 22.53 9.14
N ARG A 284 -16.50 22.04 8.14
CA ARG A 284 -16.77 22.29 6.71
C ARG A 284 -17.80 21.34 6.10
N TYR A 285 -18.20 20.31 6.82
CA TYR A 285 -19.15 19.32 6.33
C TYR A 285 -20.56 19.63 6.82
N LYS A 286 -21.51 19.46 5.90
CA LYS A 286 -22.95 19.54 6.20
C LYS A 286 -23.55 18.16 5.98
N LEU A 287 -23.71 17.42 7.07
CA LEU A 287 -24.33 16.11 7.08
C LEU A 287 -25.83 16.24 7.31
N HIS A 288 -26.63 15.66 6.40
CA HIS A 288 -28.09 15.66 6.51
C HIS A 288 -28.66 14.30 6.13
N HIS A 289 -29.87 14.01 6.63
CA HIS A 289 -30.67 12.92 6.09
C HIS A 289 -30.99 13.19 4.62
N LEU A 290 -30.85 12.17 3.77
CA LEU A 290 -31.45 12.21 2.44
C LEU A 290 -32.92 11.82 2.59
N ARG A 291 -33.82 12.78 2.36
CA ARG A 291 -35.26 12.64 2.57
C ARG A 291 -35.96 12.08 1.34
N ARG A 292 -37.17 11.54 1.51
CA ARG A 292 -38.00 11.08 0.38
C ARG A 292 -38.41 12.22 -0.54
N ASN A 293 -38.72 13.38 0.03
CA ASN A 293 -39.11 14.60 -0.67
C ASN A 293 -38.29 15.80 -0.14
N GLU A 294 -38.36 16.94 -0.82
CA GLU A 294 -37.63 18.16 -0.45
C GLU A 294 -38.18 18.87 0.80
N THR A 295 -39.38 18.51 1.27
CA THR A 295 -40.02 19.17 2.40
C THR A 295 -39.24 18.98 3.71
N ALA A 296 -39.30 19.99 4.58
CA ALA A 296 -38.55 20.00 5.84
C ALA A 296 -38.87 18.79 6.74
N ASP A 297 -40.12 18.35 6.72
CA ASP A 297 -40.65 17.27 7.56
C ASP A 297 -40.68 15.91 6.84
N SER A 298 -40.14 15.82 5.62
CA SER A 298 -40.12 14.55 4.90
C SER A 298 -39.25 13.52 5.64
N PRO A 299 -39.73 12.28 5.83
CA PRO A 299 -38.95 11.25 6.49
C PRO A 299 -37.67 10.95 5.71
N GLN A 300 -36.64 10.51 6.45
CA GLN A 300 -35.42 9.98 5.84
C GLN A 300 -35.77 8.80 4.93
N ARG A 301 -35.05 8.69 3.81
CA ARG A 301 -35.17 7.57 2.90
C ARG A 301 -34.56 6.31 3.55
N THR A 302 -35.32 5.23 3.51
CA THR A 302 -34.91 3.92 4.02
C THR A 302 -35.01 2.90 2.88
N ARG A 303 -33.97 2.08 2.70
CA ARG A 303 -33.96 0.97 1.73
C ARG A 303 -34.67 -0.24 2.34
N GLU A 304 -35.70 -0.74 1.68
CA GLU A 304 -36.60 -1.76 2.23
C GLU A 304 -35.92 -3.12 2.46
N SER A 305 -34.95 -3.47 1.63
CA SER A 305 -34.29 -4.79 1.68
C SER A 305 -33.45 -5.02 2.94
N ASP A 306 -32.89 -3.96 3.52
CA ASP A 306 -31.91 -4.04 4.62
C ASP A 306 -32.08 -2.95 5.68
N ASN A 307 -33.18 -2.18 5.62
CA ASN A 307 -33.46 -1.03 6.48
C ASN A 307 -32.36 0.04 6.50
N ALA A 308 -31.52 0.10 5.45
CA ALA A 308 -30.44 1.07 5.40
C ALA A 308 -30.98 2.50 5.31
N LYS A 309 -30.35 3.42 6.04
CA LYS A 309 -30.75 4.83 6.09
C LYS A 309 -29.88 5.69 5.19
N ALA A 310 -30.51 6.52 4.36
CA ALA A 310 -29.79 7.35 3.39
C ALA A 310 -29.30 8.66 4.00
N TRP A 311 -28.04 8.99 3.75
CA TRP A 311 -27.39 10.21 4.18
C TRP A 311 -26.81 10.97 2.99
N ARG A 312 -26.75 12.30 3.13
CA ARG A 312 -26.06 13.18 2.20
C ARG A 312 -25.05 14.05 2.93
N LEU A 313 -23.83 14.08 2.42
CA LEU A 313 -22.71 14.84 2.97
C LEU A 313 -22.21 15.83 1.92
N MET A 314 -22.08 17.10 2.29
CA MET A 314 -21.44 18.09 1.44
C MET A 314 -19.94 17.79 1.29
N VAL A 315 -19.47 17.65 0.05
CA VAL A 315 -18.05 17.40 -0.29
C VAL A 315 -17.32 18.71 -0.58
N GLN A 316 -18.00 19.66 -1.25
CA GLN A 316 -17.42 20.93 -1.66
C GLN A 316 -18.39 22.08 -1.39
N GLN A 317 -17.94 23.10 -0.65
CA GLN A 317 -18.76 24.24 -0.27
C GLN A 317 -18.83 25.35 -1.34
N GLN A 318 -17.77 25.49 -2.16
CA GLN A 318 -17.69 26.50 -3.23
C GLN A 318 -17.71 25.85 -4.60
N GLY A 319 -18.46 26.40 -5.56
CA GLY A 319 -18.60 25.85 -6.91
C GLY A 319 -19.89 25.06 -7.10
N ALA A 320 -19.83 23.92 -7.78
CA ALA A 320 -21.01 23.15 -8.22
C ALA A 320 -21.82 22.46 -7.09
N GLY A 321 -21.35 22.52 -5.83
CA GLY A 321 -22.05 21.96 -4.68
C GLY A 321 -22.15 20.42 -4.70
N TRP A 322 -21.02 19.73 -4.82
CA TRP A 322 -20.99 18.26 -4.84
C TRP A 322 -21.37 17.66 -3.48
N ARG A 323 -22.17 16.59 -3.53
CA ARG A 323 -22.60 15.81 -2.37
C ARG A 323 -22.24 14.35 -2.53
N LEU A 324 -21.80 13.73 -1.43
CA LEU A 324 -21.59 12.30 -1.28
C LEU A 324 -22.86 11.71 -0.64
N HIS A 325 -23.53 10.81 -1.36
CA HIS A 325 -24.65 10.04 -0.85
C HIS A 325 -24.18 8.66 -0.40
N TYR A 326 -24.67 8.20 0.75
CA TYR A 326 -24.33 6.89 1.28
C TYR A 326 -25.49 6.28 2.07
N TRP A 327 -25.51 4.96 2.12
CA TRP A 327 -26.38 4.17 2.97
C TRP A 327 -25.65 3.78 4.25
N GLN A 328 -26.32 3.91 5.39
CA GLN A 328 -25.88 3.31 6.65
C GLN A 328 -26.75 2.09 6.93
N ILE A 329 -26.15 0.91 6.76
CA ILE A 329 -26.82 -0.39 6.89
C ILE A 329 -26.67 -0.87 8.34
N PRO A 330 -27.77 -1.10 9.08
CA PRO A 330 -27.67 -1.62 10.45
C PRO A 330 -27.13 -3.05 10.47
N THR A 331 -26.25 -3.36 11.41
CA THR A 331 -25.76 -4.72 11.71
C THR A 331 -25.86 -5.01 13.20
N PRO A 332 -25.79 -6.28 13.64
CA PRO A 332 -25.78 -6.62 15.06
C PRO A 332 -24.66 -5.91 15.85
N ASP A 333 -23.52 -5.68 15.20
CA ASP A 333 -22.32 -5.09 15.80
C ASP A 333 -22.17 -3.58 15.49
N GLY A 334 -23.19 -2.94 14.91
CA GLY A 334 -23.17 -1.51 14.59
C GLY A 334 -23.76 -1.18 13.22
N SER A 335 -22.93 -0.68 12.31
CA SER A 335 -23.37 -0.37 10.94
C SER A 335 -22.27 -0.52 9.90
N ILE A 336 -22.66 -0.89 8.68
CA ILE A 336 -21.81 -0.85 7.50
C ILE A 336 -22.16 0.39 6.67
N ILE A 337 -21.14 1.09 6.17
CA ILE A 337 -21.31 2.21 5.24
C ILE A 337 -21.24 1.70 3.80
N GLU A 338 -22.22 2.07 2.98
CA GLU A 338 -22.16 1.86 1.53
C GLU A 338 -22.19 3.21 0.83
N PHE A 339 -21.06 3.59 0.22
CA PHE A 339 -20.97 4.83 -0.56
C PHE A 339 -21.70 4.65 -1.88
N ALA A 340 -22.86 5.29 -2.05
CA ALA A 340 -23.77 5.01 -3.15
C ALA A 340 -23.40 5.77 -4.43
N ASN A 341 -23.25 7.10 -4.34
CA ASN A 341 -22.95 7.96 -5.47
C ASN A 341 -22.50 9.37 -5.05
N VAL A 342 -21.91 10.10 -5.99
CA VAL A 342 -21.64 11.53 -5.90
C VAL A 342 -22.54 12.27 -6.89
N CYS A 343 -23.21 13.33 -6.41
CA CYS A 343 -24.22 14.05 -7.19
C CYS A 343 -24.18 15.56 -6.91
N LYS A 344 -24.87 16.34 -7.75
CA LYS A 344 -25.02 17.79 -7.53
C LYS A 344 -25.97 18.07 -6.37
N GLU A 345 -25.93 19.30 -5.87
CA GLU A 345 -26.81 19.75 -4.80
C GLU A 345 -28.30 19.57 -5.09
N SER A 346 -28.71 19.81 -6.34
CA SER A 346 -30.08 19.70 -6.83
C SER A 346 -30.54 18.26 -7.06
N GLU A 347 -29.65 17.28 -6.97
CA GLU A 347 -29.95 15.87 -7.24
C GLU A 347 -30.24 15.14 -5.92
N SER A 348 -31.32 14.36 -5.89
CA SER A 348 -31.77 13.58 -4.72
C SER A 348 -31.70 12.07 -4.95
N GLU A 349 -31.18 11.65 -6.11
CA GLU A 349 -31.01 10.25 -6.47
C GLU A 349 -29.96 9.59 -5.57
N ILE A 350 -30.31 8.40 -5.10
CA ILE A 350 -29.40 7.48 -4.42
C ILE A 350 -29.65 6.09 -5.01
N PHE A 351 -28.56 5.40 -5.33
CA PHE A 351 -28.59 4.09 -5.96
C PHE A 351 -28.43 2.97 -4.95
#